data_AF-A0A438GGH8-F1
#
_entry.id   AF-A0A438GGH8-F1
#
_cell.length_a   1.000
_cell.length_b   1.000
_cell.length_c   1.000
_cell.angle_alpha   90.00
_cell.angle_beta   90.00
_cell.angle_gamma   90.00
#
_symmetry.space_group_name_H-M   'P 1'
#
loop_
_entity.id
_entity.type
_entity.pdbx_description
1 polymer ?
#
loop_
_entity_poly.entity_id
_entity_poly.type
_entity_poly.pdbx_seq_one_letter_code
_entity_poly.pdbx_strand_id
1 'polypeptide(L)'
;MNAYNIKLNPAKGTFGVNAGKFLGFIVTQRGIEVNPDQIKAVMETSTSSCKNELQCLTGCLVALGRFIARFTDKLRLFFLTLKRANAIERTSDYEQAFKDIKCYLTQPPF
;
A
#
# COMPACT_ATOMS: atom_id res chain seq x y z
N MET A 1 25.74 -13.28 14.84
CA MET A 1 24.88 -12.64 15.87
C MET A 1 25.58 -12.56 17.21
N ASN A 2 26.07 -13.67 17.79
CA ASN A 2 26.79 -13.65 19.08
C ASN A 2 28.10 -12.86 19.05
N ALA A 3 28.86 -12.91 17.95
CA ALA A 3 30.10 -12.12 17.78
C ALA A 3 29.89 -10.59 17.84
N TYR A 4 28.66 -10.12 17.66
CA TYR A 4 28.29 -8.69 17.69
C TYR A 4 27.31 -8.35 18.82
N ASN A 5 27.11 -9.26 19.80
CA ASN A 5 26.14 -9.11 20.88
C ASN A 5 24.69 -8.80 20.42
N ILE A 6 24.31 -9.25 19.22
CA ILE A 6 22.93 -9.11 18.71
C ILE A 6 22.08 -10.25 19.29
N LYS A 7 21.06 -9.91 20.07
CA LYS A 7 20.07 -10.84 20.63
C LYS A 7 18.77 -10.76 19.84
N LEU A 8 18.30 -11.91 19.36
CA LEU A 8 16.97 -12.04 18.75
C LEU A 8 15.91 -12.23 19.84
N ASN A 9 14.70 -11.76 19.60
CA ASN A 9 13.53 -12.07 20.44
C ASN A 9 12.86 -13.36 19.92
N PRO A 10 12.93 -14.49 20.63
CA PRO A 10 12.36 -15.75 20.17
C PRO A 10 10.84 -15.69 20.00
N ALA A 11 10.14 -14.89 20.82
CA ALA A 11 8.68 -14.76 20.77
C ALA A 11 8.18 -13.95 19.56
N LYS A 12 9.05 -13.21 18.87
CA LYS A 12 8.70 -12.39 17.71
C LYS A 12 9.24 -12.95 16.38
N GLY A 13 10.08 -13.97 16.44
CA GLY A 13 10.68 -14.58 15.27
C GLY A 13 9.80 -15.69 14.70
N THR A 14 9.58 -15.67 13.39
CA THR A 14 9.02 -16.80 12.63
C THR A 14 10.15 -17.43 11.84
N PHE A 15 10.42 -18.72 12.05
CA PHE A 15 11.52 -19.44 11.41
C PHE A 15 11.00 -20.70 10.70
N GLY A 16 11.60 -21.06 9.56
CA GLY A 16 11.28 -22.30 8.85
C GLY A 16 9.90 -22.33 8.18
N VAL A 17 9.26 -21.18 7.95
CA VAL A 17 7.97 -21.08 7.27
C VAL A 17 8.13 -20.85 5.76
N ASN A 18 7.25 -21.43 4.95
CA ASN A 18 7.27 -21.25 3.48
C ASN A 18 6.82 -19.85 3.05
N ALA A 19 6.04 -19.18 3.90
CA ALA A 19 5.59 -17.80 3.73
C ALA A 19 5.46 -17.13 5.10
N GLY A 20 5.77 -15.83 5.20
CA GLY A 20 5.67 -15.07 6.44
C GLY A 20 5.43 -13.58 6.23
N LYS A 21 4.84 -12.91 7.23
CA LYS A 21 4.66 -11.45 7.23
C LYS A 21 5.94 -10.75 7.67
N PHE A 22 6.48 -9.85 6.85
CA PHE A 22 7.65 -9.04 7.17
C PHE A 22 7.52 -7.61 6.64
N LEU A 23 7.71 -6.62 7.51
CA LEU A 23 7.61 -5.18 7.19
C LEU A 23 6.31 -4.80 6.44
N GLY A 24 5.21 -5.47 6.77
CA GLY A 24 3.90 -5.24 6.15
C GLY A 24 3.67 -5.98 4.84
N PHE A 25 4.64 -6.73 4.31
CA PHE A 25 4.51 -7.57 3.11
C PHE A 25 4.44 -9.06 3.46
N ILE A 26 4.04 -9.87 2.49
CA ILE A 26 4.19 -11.33 2.56
C ILE A 26 5.52 -11.66 1.87
N VAL A 27 6.36 -12.46 2.52
CA VAL A 27 7.60 -12.96 1.93
C VAL A 27 7.41 -14.46 1.74
N THR A 28 7.51 -14.91 0.50
CA THR A 28 7.43 -16.32 0.11
C THR A 28 8.72 -16.74 -0.57
N GLN A 29 8.87 -18.03 -0.85
CA GLN A 29 10.00 -18.54 -1.64
C GLN A 29 10.06 -17.93 -3.05
N ARG A 30 8.93 -17.44 -3.59
CA ARG A 30 8.85 -16.82 -4.92
C ARG A 30 9.21 -15.33 -4.91
N GLY A 31 9.23 -14.71 -3.74
CA GLY A 31 9.59 -13.29 -3.58
C GLY A 31 8.71 -12.56 -2.57
N ILE A 32 8.59 -11.25 -2.76
CA ILE A 32 7.74 -10.39 -1.94
C ILE A 32 6.36 -10.32 -2.61
N GLU A 33 5.33 -10.66 -1.86
CA GLU A 33 3.93 -10.59 -2.26
C GLU A 33 3.20 -9.50 -1.47
N VAL A 34 2.12 -9.00 -2.06
CA VAL A 34 1.26 -8.00 -1.40
C VAL A 34 0.57 -8.63 -0.19
N ASN A 35 0.54 -7.91 0.92
CA ASN A 35 -0.23 -8.34 2.08
C ASN A 35 -1.73 -8.04 1.89
N PRO A 36 -2.62 -9.03 2.02
CA PRO A 36 -4.07 -8.83 1.97
C PRO A 36 -4.57 -7.75 2.92
N ASP A 37 -3.93 -7.56 4.08
CA ASP A 37 -4.31 -6.51 5.04
C ASP A 37 -4.12 -5.10 4.46
N GLN A 38 -3.07 -4.89 3.64
CA GLN A 38 -2.81 -3.62 2.98
C GLN A 38 -3.85 -3.34 1.88
N ILE A 39 -4.23 -4.37 1.11
CA ILE A 39 -5.30 -4.27 0.11
C ILE A 39 -6.61 -3.95 0.80
N LYS A 40 -6.93 -4.66 1.89
CA LYS A 40 -8.15 -4.45 2.67
C LYS A 40 -8.23 -3.02 3.21
N ALA A 41 -7.14 -2.48 3.76
CA ALA A 41 -7.10 -1.09 4.21
C ALA A 41 -7.43 -0.09 3.09
N VAL A 42 -6.88 -0.30 1.87
CA VAL A 42 -7.20 0.54 0.71
C VAL A 42 -8.67 0.40 0.29
N MET A 43 -9.24 -0.81 0.34
CA MET A 43 -10.64 -1.07 0.01
C MET A 43 -11.60 -0.42 1.01
N GLU A 44 -11.29 -0.51 2.29
CA GLU A 44 -12.07 0.05 3.41
C GLU A 44 -11.92 1.57 3.54
N THR A 45 -10.89 2.17 2.95
CA THR A 45 -10.77 3.62 2.88
C THR A 45 -11.96 4.16 2.09
N SER A 46 -12.88 4.81 2.80
CA SER A 46 -13.97 5.60 2.22
C SER A 46 -13.38 6.75 1.42
N THR A 47 -14.11 7.25 0.41
CA THR A 47 -13.78 8.48 -0.31
C THR A 47 -13.92 9.74 0.57
N SER A 48 -13.99 9.58 1.90
CA SER A 48 -14.15 10.66 2.85
C SER A 48 -12.92 11.58 2.83
N SER A 49 -13.20 12.88 2.78
CA SER A 49 -12.29 13.92 2.34
C SER A 49 -11.36 14.44 3.46
N CYS A 50 -10.87 13.59 4.36
CA CYS A 50 -9.91 14.05 5.36
C CYS A 50 -8.48 13.99 4.81
N LYS A 51 -7.73 15.08 4.93
CA LYS A 51 -6.32 15.16 4.52
C LYS A 51 -5.48 14.01 5.11
N ASN A 52 -5.78 13.59 6.34
CA ASN A 52 -5.10 12.49 7.01
C ASN A 52 -5.39 11.14 6.35
N GLU A 53 -6.63 10.91 5.90
CA GLU A 53 -7.03 9.70 5.17
C GLU A 53 -6.36 9.65 3.79
N LEU A 54 -6.32 10.80 3.09
CA LEU A 54 -5.64 10.91 1.80
C LEU A 54 -4.12 10.68 1.92
N GLN A 55 -3.50 11.18 2.98
CA GLN A 55 -2.08 10.94 3.28
C GLN A 55 -1.82 9.47 3.63
N CYS A 56 -2.65 8.88 4.49
CA CYS A 56 -2.56 7.47 4.85
C CYS A 56 -2.69 6.58 3.60
N LEU A 57 -3.71 6.84 2.78
CA LEU A 57 -3.94 6.15 1.52
C LEU A 57 -2.76 6.30 0.56
N THR A 58 -2.21 7.51 0.42
CA THR A 58 -1.04 7.74 -0.43
C THR A 58 0.17 6.94 0.08
N GLY A 59 0.39 6.87 1.39
CA GLY A 59 1.44 6.04 1.99
C GLY A 59 1.25 4.55 1.70
N CYS A 60 0.01 4.04 1.86
CA CYS A 60 -0.34 2.67 1.50
C CYS A 60 -0.12 2.40 0.01
N LEU A 61 -0.58 3.29 -0.86
CA LEU A 61 -0.42 3.15 -2.31
C LEU A 61 1.05 3.15 -2.70
N VAL A 62 1.89 4.03 -2.14
CA VAL A 62 3.33 4.05 -2.41
C VAL A 62 4.00 2.72 -2.06
N ALA A 63 3.60 2.09 -0.95
CA ALA A 63 4.09 0.76 -0.59
C ALA A 63 3.72 -0.31 -1.65
N LEU A 64 2.51 -0.21 -2.20
CA LEU A 64 1.97 -1.08 -3.24
C LEU A 64 2.46 -0.73 -4.66
N GLY A 65 3.01 0.46 -4.88
CA GLY A 65 3.40 0.95 -6.20
C GLY A 65 4.38 0.07 -6.95
N ARG A 66 5.20 -0.72 -6.23
CA ARG A 66 6.10 -1.71 -6.81
C ARG A 66 5.39 -2.88 -7.52
N PHE A 67 4.10 -3.08 -7.24
CA PHE A 67 3.26 -4.13 -7.82
C PHE A 67 2.27 -3.60 -8.87
N ILE A 68 2.24 -2.27 -9.09
CA ILE A 68 1.30 -1.63 -10.00
C ILE A 68 2.05 -1.11 -11.22
N ALA A 69 1.75 -1.66 -12.40
CA ALA A 69 2.31 -1.18 -13.65
C ALA A 69 1.88 0.28 -13.87
N ARG A 70 2.85 1.13 -14.24
CA ARG A 70 2.64 2.58 -14.48
C ARG A 70 1.99 3.29 -13.29
N PHE A 71 2.30 2.84 -12.07
CA PHE A 71 1.75 3.38 -10.83
C PHE A 71 1.82 4.92 -10.72
N THR A 72 2.95 5.50 -11.12
CA THR A 72 3.19 6.94 -11.05
C THR A 72 2.21 7.72 -11.93
N ASP A 73 1.87 7.18 -13.11
CA ASP A 73 0.88 7.77 -14.01
C ASP A 73 -0.51 7.78 -13.35
N LYS A 74 -0.86 6.69 -12.65
CA LYS A 74 -2.15 6.52 -11.96
C LYS A 74 -2.26 7.38 -10.69
N LEU A 75 -1.15 7.63 -10.00
CA LEU A 75 -1.12 8.48 -8.80
C LEU A 75 -0.95 9.98 -9.07
N ARG A 76 -0.72 10.37 -10.32
CA ARG A 76 -0.53 11.78 -10.68
C ARG A 76 -1.63 12.68 -10.13
N LEU A 77 -2.88 12.21 -10.20
CA LEU A 77 -4.04 12.96 -9.70
C LEU A 77 -4.04 13.07 -8.17
N PHE A 78 -3.64 12.02 -7.45
CA PHE A 78 -3.51 12.04 -5.98
C PHE A 78 -2.47 13.05 -5.50
N PHE A 79 -1.30 13.11 -6.14
CA PHE A 79 -0.26 14.07 -5.79
C PHE A 79 -0.68 15.51 -6.07
N LEU A 80 -1.40 15.75 -7.17
CA LEU A 80 -1.95 17.07 -7.49
C LEU A 80 -2.98 17.50 -6.45
N THR A 81 -3.88 16.61 -6.04
CA THR A 81 -4.89 16.86 -5.01
C THR A 81 -4.26 17.12 -3.64
N LEU A 82 -3.25 16.37 -3.23
CA LEU A 82 -2.51 16.60 -1.99
C LEU A 82 -1.80 17.97 -1.96
N LYS A 83 -1.28 18.41 -3.11
CA LYS A 83 -0.56 19.69 -3.23
C LYS A 83 -1.51 20.89 -3.24
N ARG A 84 -2.76 20.74 -3.71
CA ARG A 84 -3.82 21.76 -3.77
C ARG A 84 -4.72 21.75 -2.53
N ALA A 85 -4.12 21.78 -1.33
CA ALA A 85 -4.79 21.57 -0.04
C ALA A 85 -6.01 22.45 0.30
N ASN A 86 -6.43 23.40 -0.55
CA ASN A 86 -7.54 24.33 -0.29
C ASN A 86 -8.70 24.26 -1.31
N ALA A 87 -8.64 23.38 -2.31
CA ALA A 87 -9.76 23.17 -3.22
C ALA A 87 -10.00 21.68 -3.34
N ILE A 88 -10.77 21.13 -2.40
CA ILE A 88 -11.45 19.84 -2.56
C ILE A 88 -12.57 20.05 -3.60
N GLU A 89 -12.22 20.48 -4.81
CA GLU A 89 -13.09 20.29 -5.96
C GLU A 89 -12.96 18.81 -6.31
N ARG A 90 -13.92 18.04 -5.79
CA ARG A 90 -14.19 16.66 -6.20
C ARG A 90 -14.45 16.68 -7.70
N THR A 91 -13.40 16.61 -8.49
CA THR A 91 -13.52 16.28 -9.90
C THR A 91 -13.90 14.80 -9.96
N SER A 92 -14.88 14.45 -10.81
CA SER A 92 -15.26 13.05 -11.08
C SER A 92 -14.04 12.16 -11.35
N ASP A 93 -13.00 12.77 -11.88
CA ASP A 93 -11.73 12.16 -12.23
C ASP A 93 -10.99 11.57 -11.02
N TYR A 94 -11.08 12.18 -9.83
CA TYR A 94 -10.46 11.63 -8.61
C TYR A 94 -11.16 10.36 -8.14
N GLU A 95 -12.49 10.39 -8.08
CA GLU A 95 -13.27 9.21 -7.70
C GLU A 95 -13.08 8.08 -8.70
N GLN A 96 -13.02 8.39 -9.99
CA GLN A 96 -12.74 7.42 -11.04
C GLN A 96 -11.33 6.84 -10.91
N ALA A 97 -10.30 7.68 -10.74
CA ALA A 97 -8.92 7.21 -10.54
C ALA A 97 -8.78 6.32 -9.29
N PHE A 98 -9.48 6.67 -8.20
CA PHE A 98 -9.49 5.85 -7.00
C PHE A 98 -10.18 4.50 -7.22
N LYS A 99 -11.29 4.49 -7.96
CA LYS A 99 -12.00 3.26 -8.34
C LYS A 99 -11.14 2.37 -9.23
N ASP A 100 -10.41 2.95 -10.19
CA ASP A 100 -9.51 2.22 -11.09
C ASP A 100 -8.34 1.59 -10.32
N ILE A 101 -7.81 2.28 -9.31
CA ILE A 101 -6.77 1.74 -8.41
C ILE A 101 -7.33 0.58 -7.58
N LYS A 102 -8.54 0.72 -7.01
CA LYS A 102 -9.19 -0.37 -6.27
C LYS A 102 -9.41 -1.61 -7.16
N CYS A 103 -9.90 -1.42 -8.38
CA CYS A 103 -10.08 -2.51 -9.35
C CYS A 103 -8.75 -3.18 -9.72
N TYR A 104 -7.68 -2.41 -9.90
CA TYR A 104 -6.37 -2.98 -10.21
C TYR A 104 -5.80 -3.80 -9.04
N LEU A 105 -6.02 -3.36 -7.80
CA LEU A 105 -5.58 -4.08 -6.60
C LEU A 105 -6.37 -5.37 -6.35
N THR A 106 -7.63 -5.45 -6.81
CA THR A 106 -8.42 -6.69 -6.75
C THR A 106 -8.17 -7.61 -7.96
N GLN A 107 -7.52 -7.11 -9.02
CA GLN A 107 -7.15 -7.85 -10.23
C GLN A 107 -5.65 -7.64 -10.55
N PRO A 108 -4.74 -8.15 -9.70
CA PRO A 108 -3.32 -8.06 -9.99
C PRO A 108 -3.02 -8.78 -11.32
N PRO A 109 -2.25 -8.15 -12.24
CA PRO A 109 -1.79 -8.81 -13.44
C PRO A 109 -0.62 -9.72 -13.05
N PHE A 110 -0.97 -10.89 -12.53
CA PHE A 110 -0.08 -12.00 -12.15
C PHE A 110 0.83 -11.74 -10.93
#